data_AF-A0AAE1NUI2-F1
#
_entry.id   AF-A0AAE1NUI2-F1
#
_cell.length_a   1.000
_cell.length_b   1.000
_cell.length_c   1.000
_cell.angle_alpha   90.00
_cell.angle_beta   90.00
_cell.angle_gamma   90.00
#
_symmetry.space_group_name_H-M   'P 1'
#
loop_
_entity.id
_entity.type
_entity.pdbx_description
1 polymer ?
#
loop_
_entity_poly.entity_id
_entity_poly.type
_entity_poly.pdbx_seq_one_letter_code
_entity_poly.pdbx_strand_id
1 'polypeptide(L)'
;SAGHPLHQNLKEVYPNLHFRASTCPDSSSDALEDWYGRRAWQDSYWPQSHFNDALRWLLLWKYGGVYLDLDVVVLRPLTRLTNMAARESHKFVAAGYSSSPRAIPS
;
A
#
# COMPACT_ATOMS: atom_id res chain seq x y z
N SER A 1 -8.42 34.13 2.78
CA SER A 1 -9.36 33.00 2.74
C SER A 1 -8.66 31.82 3.39
N ALA A 2 -9.06 31.47 4.61
CA ALA A 2 -8.35 30.48 5.44
C ALA A 2 -8.67 29.06 4.94
N GLY A 3 -7.64 28.30 4.55
CA GLY A 3 -7.76 26.90 4.16
C GLY A 3 -8.28 26.05 5.32
N HIS A 4 -9.21 25.14 5.01
CA HIS A 4 -9.86 24.27 5.98
C HIS A 4 -8.84 23.32 6.65
N PRO A 5 -8.77 23.21 8.00
CA PRO A 5 -7.72 22.50 8.72
C PRO A 5 -7.98 20.98 8.82
N LEU A 6 -8.29 20.31 7.71
CA LEU A 6 -8.60 18.86 7.71
C LEU A 6 -7.40 17.97 8.09
N HIS A 7 -6.18 18.50 8.01
CA HIS A 7 -4.96 17.70 8.08
C HIS A 7 -4.38 17.57 9.49
N GLN A 8 -4.58 18.57 10.36
CA GLN A 8 -3.80 18.67 11.60
C GLN A 8 -4.28 17.74 12.73
N ASN A 9 -5.53 17.26 12.69
CA ASN A 9 -6.14 16.56 13.83
C ASN A 9 -6.54 15.09 13.58
N LEU A 10 -6.15 14.47 12.47
CA LEU A 10 -6.58 13.09 12.17
C LEU A 10 -6.19 12.08 13.25
N LYS A 11 -5.01 12.25 13.87
CA LYS A 11 -4.55 11.39 14.98
C LYS A 11 -5.34 11.60 16.27
N GLU A 12 -5.84 12.82 16.49
CA GLU A 12 -6.64 13.16 17.66
C GLU A 12 -8.07 12.62 17.54
N VAL A 13 -8.61 12.62 16.32
CA VAL A 13 -9.97 12.13 16.03
C VAL A 13 -10.01 10.61 15.91
N TYR A 14 -8.96 9.98 15.37
CA TYR A 14 -8.92 8.55 15.10
C TYR A 14 -7.73 7.88 15.81
N PRO A 15 -7.89 7.41 17.05
CA PRO A 15 -6.79 6.83 17.85
C PRO A 15 -6.23 5.52 17.26
N ASN A 16 -7.00 4.87 16.39
CA ASN A 16 -6.62 3.66 15.65
C ASN A 16 -5.90 3.97 14.32
N LEU A 17 -5.70 5.24 13.97
CA LEU A 17 -4.96 5.65 12.79
C LEU A 17 -3.48 5.83 13.11
N HIS A 18 -2.65 4.96 12.56
CA HIS A 18 -1.20 5.00 12.76
C HIS A 18 -0.51 5.46 11.47
N PHE A 19 0.28 6.53 11.58
CA PHE A 19 1.18 6.96 10.52
C PHE A 19 2.57 6.38 10.77
N ARG A 20 3.08 5.59 9.84
CA ARG A 20 4.45 5.06 9.88
C ARG A 20 5.21 5.60 8.67
N ALA A 21 6.24 6.39 8.92
CA ALA A 21 7.21 6.70 7.90
C ALA A 21 8.13 5.48 7.75
N SER A 22 8.36 5.04 6.52
CA SER A 22 9.33 4.00 6.20
C SER A 22 10.28 4.53 5.15
N THR A 23 11.57 4.33 5.35
CA THR A 23 12.57 4.41 4.29
C THR A 23 12.31 3.26 3.32
N CYS A 24 11.98 3.59 2.07
CA CYS A 24 11.79 2.59 1.03
C CYS A 24 13.08 2.46 0.21
N PRO A 25 13.61 1.25 0.00
CA PRO A 25 13.41 0.02 0.76
C PRO A 25 14.24 0.05 2.05
N ASP A 26 13.79 -0.65 3.08
CA ASP A 26 14.51 -0.76 4.35
C ASP A 26 15.51 -1.91 4.18
N SER A 27 16.77 -1.57 3.90
CA SER A 27 17.80 -2.49 3.42
C SER A 27 18.06 -3.66 4.37
N SER A 28 17.90 -4.89 3.86
CA SER A 28 18.58 -6.14 4.26
C SER A 28 17.84 -7.40 3.74
N SER A 29 16.58 -7.27 3.30
CA SER A 29 15.80 -8.42 2.82
C SER A 29 14.73 -8.08 1.77
N ASP A 30 14.59 -6.83 1.33
CA ASP A 30 13.43 -6.43 0.54
C ASP A 30 13.53 -6.97 -0.90
N ALA A 31 12.53 -7.76 -1.33
CA ALA A 31 12.48 -8.40 -2.65
C ALA A 31 12.61 -7.44 -3.86
N LEU A 32 12.51 -6.13 -3.62
CA LEU A 32 12.56 -5.06 -4.61
C LEU A 32 13.79 -4.15 -4.46
N GLU A 33 14.77 -4.51 -3.63
CA GLU A 33 15.96 -3.69 -3.39
C GLU A 33 16.76 -3.41 -4.67
N ASP A 34 17.09 -4.44 -5.45
CA ASP A 34 17.79 -4.30 -6.74
C ASP A 34 16.98 -3.48 -7.75
N TRP A 35 15.67 -3.74 -7.85
CA TRP A 35 14.77 -2.96 -8.72
C TRP A 35 14.74 -1.48 -8.34
N TYR A 36 14.65 -1.16 -7.04
CA TYR A 36 14.64 0.21 -6.56
C TYR A 36 15.98 0.90 -6.82
N GLY A 37 17.10 0.22 -6.53
CA GLY A 37 18.46 0.72 -6.70
C GLY A 37 18.81 1.04 -8.16
N ARG A 38 18.30 0.25 -9.11
CA ARG A 38 18.48 0.50 -10.55
C ARG A 38 17.78 1.75 -11.06
N ARG A 39 16.83 2.31 -10.30
CA ARG A 39 16.06 3.53 -10.65
C ARG A 39 15.34 3.50 -12.01
N ALA A 40 15.26 2.37 -12.69
CA ALA A 40 14.60 2.23 -14.00
C ALA A 40 13.11 2.61 -13.96
N TRP A 41 12.49 2.61 -12.78
CA TRP A 41 11.13 3.11 -12.57
C TRP A 41 10.99 4.61 -12.82
N GLN A 42 12.07 5.40 -12.68
CA GLN A 42 12.09 6.84 -12.95
C GLN A 42 12.01 7.16 -14.44
N ASP A 43 12.55 6.27 -15.29
CA ASP A 43 12.58 6.45 -16.74
C ASP A 43 11.29 5.98 -17.43
N SER A 44 10.35 5.46 -16.66
CA SER A 44 9.05 5.03 -17.19
C SER A 44 8.16 6.21 -17.52
N TYR A 45 7.19 6.00 -18.41
CA TYR A 45 6.19 7.03 -18.75
C TYR A 45 5.27 7.39 -17.56
N TRP A 46 5.17 6.49 -16.56
CA TRP A 46 4.31 6.64 -15.38
C TRP A 46 5.06 6.30 -14.07
N PRO A 47 6.10 7.09 -13.72
CA PRO A 47 7.04 6.72 -12.67
C PRO A 47 6.37 6.60 -11.29
N GLN A 48 5.43 7.49 -10.99
CA GLN A 48 4.70 7.47 -9.72
C GLN A 48 3.75 6.26 -9.61
N SER A 49 3.03 5.93 -10.68
CA SER A 49 2.13 4.78 -10.69
C SER A 49 2.89 3.47 -10.54
N HIS A 50 3.97 3.29 -11.31
CA HIS A 50 4.80 2.08 -11.19
C HIS A 50 5.47 1.97 -9.83
N PHE A 51 5.89 3.10 -9.25
CA PHE A 51 6.42 3.10 -7.89
C PHE A 51 5.37 2.69 -6.86
N ASN A 52 4.14 3.20 -6.96
CA ASN A 52 3.03 2.81 -6.10
C ASN A 52 2.68 1.32 -6.25
N ASP A 53 2.71 0.79 -7.48
CA ASP A 53 2.48 -0.64 -7.74
C ASP A 53 3.51 -1.51 -7.06
N ALA A 54 4.79 -1.15 -7.15
CA ALA A 54 5.86 -1.87 -6.48
C ALA A 54 5.74 -1.78 -4.95
N LEU A 55 5.44 -0.59 -4.41
CA LEU A 55 5.29 -0.39 -2.96
C LEU A 55 4.12 -1.20 -2.39
N ARG A 56 3.01 -1.30 -3.13
CA ARG A 56 1.86 -2.14 -2.76
C ARG A 56 2.28 -3.59 -2.49
N TRP A 57 3.02 -4.17 -3.43
CA TRP A 57 3.50 -5.55 -3.30
C TRP A 57 4.54 -5.68 -2.20
N LEU A 58 5.44 -4.71 -2.04
CA LEU A 58 6.43 -4.70 -0.96
C LEU A 58 5.76 -4.73 0.42
N LEU A 59 4.74 -3.89 0.64
CA LEU A 59 4.04 -3.81 1.91
C LEU A 59 3.30 -5.11 2.24
N LEU A 60 2.61 -5.70 1.26
CA LEU A 60 1.95 -6.99 1.43
C LEU A 60 2.95 -8.11 1.70
N TRP A 61 4.08 -8.14 1.01
CA TRP A 61 5.13 -9.14 1.21
C TRP A 61 5.75 -9.04 2.61
N LYS A 62 6.14 -7.83 3.03
CA LYS A 62 6.83 -7.58 4.30
C LYS A 62 5.92 -7.76 5.51
N TYR A 63 4.69 -7.23 5.46
CA TYR A 63 3.81 -7.18 6.63
C TYR A 63 2.66 -8.19 6.60
N GLY A 64 2.28 -8.68 5.41
CA GLY A 64 1.01 -9.37 5.19
C GLY A 64 -0.18 -8.43 5.40
N GLY A 65 -1.35 -9.00 5.62
CA GLY A 65 -2.57 -8.25 5.96
C GLY A 65 -3.33 -7.78 4.73
N VAL A 66 -3.86 -6.56 4.78
CA VAL A 66 -4.72 -5.95 3.76
C VAL A 66 -4.08 -4.66 3.27
N TYR A 67 -3.99 -4.50 1.96
CA TYR A 67 -3.65 -3.23 1.31
C TYR A 67 -4.90 -2.63 0.65
N LEU A 68 -5.01 -1.30 0.71
CA LEU A 68 -6.02 -0.48 0.04
C LEU A 68 -5.38 0.78 -0.51
N ASP A 69 -5.80 1.21 -1.71
CA ASP A 69 -5.47 2.56 -2.20
C ASP A 69 -6.09 3.63 -1.27
N LEU A 70 -5.43 4.78 -1.16
CA LEU A 70 -5.83 5.84 -0.21
C LEU A 70 -7.13 6.56 -0.59
N ASP A 71 -7.62 6.37 -1.81
CA ASP A 71 -8.87 6.90 -2.34
C ASP A 71 -10.04 5.88 -2.25
N VAL A 72 -9.80 4.70 -1.66
CA VAL A 72 -10.85 3.69 -1.47
C VAL A 72 -11.67 3.98 -0.23
N VAL A 73 -13.00 4.02 -0.40
CA VAL A 73 -13.96 4.09 0.72
C VAL A 73 -14.45 2.68 1.08
N VAL A 74 -14.23 2.28 2.32
CA VAL A 74 -14.65 0.97 2.84
C VAL A 74 -16.05 1.06 3.44
N LEU A 75 -17.02 0.39 2.80
CA LEU A 75 -18.43 0.41 3.24
C LEU A 75 -18.78 -0.62 4.31
N ARG A 76 -17.98 -1.68 4.46
CA ARG A 76 -18.22 -2.79 5.40
C ARG A 76 -16.91 -3.30 6.00
N PRO A 77 -16.92 -3.85 7.23
CA PRO A 77 -15.72 -4.40 7.84
C PRO A 77 -15.06 -5.49 6.98
N LEU A 78 -13.73 -5.44 6.86
CA LEU A 78 -12.92 -6.41 6.11
C LEU A 78 -12.53 -7.64 6.94
N THR A 79 -13.09 -7.78 8.15
CA THR A 79 -12.67 -8.75 9.18
C THR A 79 -12.80 -10.22 8.78
N ARG A 80 -13.55 -10.53 7.72
CA ARG A 80 -13.75 -11.90 7.22
C ARG A 80 -13.02 -12.18 5.91
N LEU A 81 -12.28 -11.22 5.37
CA LEU A 81 -11.61 -11.36 4.07
C LEU A 81 -10.15 -11.77 4.31
N THR A 82 -9.78 -12.94 3.80
CA THR A 82 -8.40 -13.45 3.85
C THR A 82 -8.04 -14.05 2.49
N ASN A 83 -6.83 -13.79 2.00
CA ASN A 83 -6.33 -14.29 0.71
C ASN A 83 -7.23 -13.92 -0.47
N MET A 84 -7.62 -12.65 -0.53
CA MET A 84 -8.52 -12.12 -1.56
C MET A 84 -7.87 -10.95 -2.30
N ALA A 85 -8.19 -10.84 -3.58
CA ALA A 85 -7.90 -9.66 -4.39
C ALA A 85 -9.20 -9.12 -4.98
N ALA A 86 -9.28 -7.80 -5.17
CA ALA A 86 -10.47 -7.19 -5.77
C ALA A 86 -10.56 -7.56 -7.25
N ARG A 87 -11.79 -7.73 -7.75
CA ARG A 87 -12.03 -8.00 -9.17
C ARG A 87 -12.42 -6.71 -9.87
N GLU A 88 -11.66 -6.32 -10.90
CA GLU A 88 -11.99 -5.17 -11.74
C GLU A 88 -13.03 -5.56 -12.80
N SER A 89 -12.88 -6.75 -13.38
CA SER A 89 -13.79 -7.30 -14.38
C SER A 89 -13.76 -8.82 -14.38
N HIS A 90 -14.55 -9.45 -15.24
CA HIS A 90 -14.56 -10.91 -15.39
C HIS A 90 -13.20 -11.52 -15.74
N LYS A 91 -12.25 -10.71 -16.25
CA LYS A 91 -10.91 -11.14 -16.68
C LYS A 91 -9.77 -10.49 -15.90
N PHE A 92 -10.04 -9.40 -15.16
CA PHE A 92 -9.01 -8.59 -14.52
C PHE A 92 -9.23 -8.48 -13.02
N VAL A 93 -8.13 -8.62 -12.30
CA VAL A 93 -8.03 -8.39 -10.86
C VAL A 93 -7.53 -6.96 -10.65
N ALA A 94 -8.24 -6.19 -9.83
CA ALA A 94 -7.85 -4.84 -9.46
C ALA A 94 -6.68 -4.87 -8.48
N ALA A 95 -5.71 -3.99 -8.68
CA ALA A 95 -4.59 -3.84 -7.77
C ALA A 95 -4.96 -3.06 -6.49
N GLY A 96 -6.04 -2.27 -6.49
CA GLY A 96 -6.37 -1.37 -5.38
C GLY A 96 -6.82 -2.03 -4.07
N TYR A 97 -7.07 -3.35 -4.06
CA TYR A 97 -7.28 -4.13 -2.84
C TYR A 97 -6.70 -5.54 -2.98
N SER A 98 -5.92 -5.94 -1.98
CA SER A 98 -5.37 -7.30 -1.89
C SER A 98 -5.09 -7.67 -0.44
N SER A 99 -5.18 -8.96 -0.12
CA SER A 99 -4.78 -9.52 1.16
C SER A 99 -3.93 -10.76 1.02
N SER A 100 -2.92 -10.88 1.88
CA SER A 100 -1.92 -11.95 1.86
C SER A 100 -1.45 -12.32 3.27
N PRO A 101 -1.03 -13.57 3.52
CA PRO A 101 -0.23 -13.89 4.70
C PRO A 101 1.11 -13.15 4.66
N ARG A 102 1.76 -13.00 5.82
CA ARG A 102 3.11 -12.42 5.90
C ARG A 102 4.12 -13.41 5.31
N ALA A 103 5.00 -12.93 4.41
CA ALA A 103 6.00 -13.78 3.78
C ALA A 103 7.24 -14.01 4.65
N ILE A 104 7.61 -13.05 5.51
CA ILE A 104 8.78 -13.13 6.39
C ILE A 104 8.34 -13.53 7.82
N PRO A 105 8.81 -14.66 8.37
CA PRO A 105 8.61 -15.02 9.78
C PRO A 105 9.20 -13.96 10.73
N SER A 106 8.55 -13.75 11.87
CA SER A 106 9.03 -12.85 12.94
C SER A 106 10.28 -13.38 13.64
#